data_AF-A0A536I2R8-F1
#
_entry.id   AF-A0A536I2R8-F1
#
_cell.length_a   1.000
_cell.length_b   1.000
_cell.length_c   1.000
_cell.angle_alpha   90.00
_cell.angle_beta   90.00
_cell.angle_gamma   90.00
#
_symmetry.space_group_name_H-M   'P 1'
#
loop_
_entity.id
_entity.type
_entity.pdbx_description
1 polymer ?
#
loop_
_entity_poly.entity_id
_entity_poly.type
_entity_poly.pdbx_seq_one_letter_code
_entity_poly.pdbx_strand_id
1 'polypeptide(L)'
;FPIARDEFVALVGQGPAIANYFQDLAENHHVVSVLGIPVDVRQAYDAMVRNLPGLLAGQLQSVVQNVFMLLNWLFQAVLVLLIAFFLVKDAHKIRHFFEDLVPYGYREDARDLSREISQMLGAYMRGQLTICAMIGVVTGIAMWLVGVPYALALGMIAGVTAFIPFIGPFIGVVPAVAVAAFVSQSMSKVVLVLIIYFAISNIIYNFVSPKVFGDAVHL
;
A
#
# COMPACT_ATOMS: atom_id res chain seq x y z
N PHE A 1 -7.84 27.12 -2.65
CA PHE A 1 -8.58 26.61 -1.47
C PHE A 1 -9.62 27.55 -0.83
N PRO A 2 -10.18 28.61 -1.46
CA PRO A 2 -11.21 29.44 -0.80
C PRO A 2 -12.62 28.83 -0.80
N ILE A 3 -12.99 28.07 -1.85
CA ILE A 3 -14.36 27.55 -2.05
C ILE A 3 -14.79 26.56 -0.94
N ALA A 4 -13.89 25.67 -0.51
CA ALA A 4 -14.19 24.70 0.55
C ALA A 4 -14.36 25.37 1.93
N ARG A 5 -13.76 26.53 2.16
CA ARG A 5 -13.93 27.30 3.40
C ARG A 5 -15.30 27.96 3.44
N ASP A 6 -15.74 28.51 2.32
CA ASP A 6 -17.01 29.24 2.23
C ASP A 6 -18.22 28.29 2.29
N GLU A 7 -18.14 27.09 1.71
CA GLU A 7 -19.16 26.04 1.88
C GLU A 7 -19.23 25.51 3.31
N PHE A 8 -18.08 25.31 3.96
CA PHE A 8 -18.04 24.85 5.36
C PHE A 8 -18.60 25.92 6.31
N VAL A 9 -18.31 27.21 6.08
CA VAL A 9 -18.87 28.31 6.86
C VAL A 9 -20.38 28.49 6.59
N ALA A 10 -20.85 28.26 5.36
CA ALA A 10 -22.27 28.27 5.03
C ALA A 10 -23.04 27.10 5.70
N LEU A 11 -22.47 25.90 5.70
CA LEU A 11 -23.04 24.74 6.38
C LEU A 11 -23.05 24.90 7.91
N VAL A 12 -21.98 25.45 8.49
CA VAL A 12 -21.92 25.75 9.93
C VAL A 12 -22.89 26.89 10.31
N GLY A 13 -23.05 27.89 9.43
CA GLY A 13 -24.00 28.99 9.60
C GLY A 13 -25.48 28.56 9.49
N GLN A 14 -25.77 27.48 8.76
CA GLN A 14 -27.11 26.89 8.66
C GLN A 14 -27.41 25.86 9.76
N GLY A 15 -26.42 25.50 10.59
CA GLY A 15 -26.58 24.58 11.72
C GLY A 15 -27.76 24.91 12.65
N PRO A 16 -28.01 26.19 13.03
CA PRO A 16 -29.16 26.56 13.84
C PRO A 16 -30.50 26.38 13.10
N ALA A 17 -30.55 26.63 11.79
CA ALA A 17 -31.77 26.48 10.99
C ALA A 17 -32.17 24.99 10.83
N ILE A 18 -31.18 24.11 10.66
CA ILE A 18 -31.38 22.66 10.65
C ILE A 18 -31.84 22.18 12.03
N ALA A 19 -31.24 22.67 13.12
CA ALA A 19 -31.65 22.34 14.48
C ALA A 19 -33.10 22.77 14.79
N ASN A 20 -33.51 23.96 14.34
CA ASN A 20 -34.87 24.46 14.51
C ASN A 20 -35.90 23.68 13.67
N TYR A 21 -35.54 23.26 12.45
CA TYR A 21 -36.39 22.41 11.61
C TYR A 21 -36.64 21.03 12.24
N PHE A 22 -35.61 20.43 12.84
CA PHE A 22 -35.76 19.18 13.58
C PHE A 22 -36.51 19.34 14.90
N GLN A 23 -36.40 20.50 15.57
CA GLN A 23 -37.22 20.83 16.75
C GLN A 23 -38.70 20.95 16.39
N ASP A 24 -39.05 21.64 15.30
CA ASP A 24 -40.45 21.78 14.85
C ASP A 24 -41.05 20.43 14.42
N LEU A 25 -40.26 19.58 13.76
CA LEU A 25 -40.67 18.23 13.37
C LEU A 25 -40.85 17.30 14.60
N ALA A 26 -40.06 17.50 15.65
CA ALA A 26 -40.13 16.73 16.90
C ALA A 26 -41.24 17.22 17.86
N GLU A 27 -41.68 18.47 17.73
CA GLU A 27 -42.74 19.05 18.56
C GLU A 27 -44.14 18.77 17.99
N ASN A 28 -44.28 18.68 16.65
CA ASN A 28 -45.57 18.49 15.98
C ASN A 28 -45.91 17.04 15.56
N HIS A 29 -44.96 16.10 15.55
CA HIS A 29 -45.24 14.67 15.29
C HIS A 29 -44.77 13.76 16.43
N HIS A 30 -45.74 13.20 17.16
CA HIS A 30 -45.53 12.16 18.16
C HIS A 30 -44.88 10.94 17.50
N VAL A 31 -43.65 10.62 17.93
CA VAL A 31 -42.99 9.31 17.84
C VAL A 31 -43.18 8.60 16.48
N VAL A 32 -42.30 8.88 15.53
CA VAL A 32 -42.23 8.11 14.27
C VAL A 32 -41.82 6.67 14.63
N SER A 33 -42.82 5.79 14.71
CA SER A 33 -42.66 4.37 15.00
C SER A 33 -42.22 3.63 13.74
N VAL A 34 -40.91 3.65 13.46
CA VAL A 34 -40.33 2.76 12.47
C VAL A 34 -40.25 1.36 13.10
N LEU A 35 -41.08 0.42 12.62
CA LEU A 35 -41.09 -1.00 13.04
C LEU A 35 -41.50 -1.31 14.50
N GLY A 36 -42.32 -0.47 15.15
CA GLY A 36 -42.89 -0.77 16.48
C GLY A 36 -41.91 -0.60 17.65
N ILE A 37 -40.73 -0.04 17.40
CA ILE A 37 -39.79 0.40 18.44
C ILE A 37 -40.03 1.89 18.68
N PRO A 38 -40.35 2.35 19.90
CA PRO A 38 -40.44 3.77 20.20
C PRO A 38 -39.03 4.37 20.14
N VAL A 39 -38.67 4.93 18.98
CA VAL A 39 -37.43 5.68 18.82
C VAL A 39 -37.68 7.10 19.30
N ASP A 40 -37.19 7.38 20.50
CA ASP A 40 -37.22 8.71 21.09
C ASP A 40 -36.22 9.60 20.34
N VAL A 41 -36.72 10.38 19.38
CA VAL A 41 -35.94 11.25 18.49
C VAL A 41 -35.08 12.24 19.30
N ARG A 42 -35.52 12.63 20.50
CA ARG A 42 -34.75 13.46 21.43
C ARG A 42 -33.52 12.74 21.98
N GLN A 43 -33.63 11.45 22.31
CA GLN A 43 -32.48 10.67 22.77
C GLN A 43 -31.48 10.41 21.64
N ALA A 44 -31.96 10.16 20.42
CA ALA A 44 -31.10 10.03 19.24
C ALA A 44 -30.38 11.34 18.90
N TYR A 45 -31.09 12.47 18.97
CA TYR A 45 -30.52 13.81 18.80
C TYR A 45 -29.47 14.14 19.87
N ASP A 46 -29.81 13.93 21.14
CA ASP A 46 -28.88 14.16 22.25
C ASP A 46 -27.64 13.27 22.17
N ALA A 47 -27.81 12.01 21.78
CA ALA A 47 -26.69 11.10 21.57
C ALA A 47 -25.80 11.56 20.40
N MET A 48 -26.37 12.05 19.30
CA MET A 48 -25.59 12.60 18.19
C MET A 48 -24.86 13.89 18.59
N VAL A 49 -25.55 14.85 19.21
CA VAL A 49 -24.97 16.15 19.61
C VAL A 49 -23.89 15.97 20.68
N ARG A 50 -24.05 15.04 21.63
CA ARG A 50 -23.03 14.76 22.66
C ARG A 50 -21.82 14.02 22.11
N ASN A 51 -22.00 13.14 21.11
CA ASN A 51 -20.90 12.37 20.52
C ASN A 51 -20.25 13.05 19.31
N LEU A 52 -20.91 14.04 18.69
CA LEU A 52 -20.38 14.79 17.54
C LEU A 52 -19.00 15.39 17.81
N PRO A 53 -18.78 16.09 18.95
CA PRO A 53 -17.47 16.65 19.27
C PRO A 53 -16.39 15.55 19.38
N GLY A 54 -16.73 14.39 19.94
CA GLY A 54 -15.82 13.25 20.07
C GLY A 54 -15.47 12.60 18.73
N LEU A 55 -16.46 12.42 17.84
CA LEU A 55 -16.25 11.91 16.49
C LEU A 55 -15.41 12.88 15.65
N LEU A 56 -15.70 14.19 15.73
CA LEU A 56 -14.96 15.23 15.02
C LEU A 56 -13.53 15.36 15.57
N ALA A 57 -13.35 15.36 16.89
CA ALA A 57 -12.03 15.38 17.52
C ALA A 57 -11.21 14.14 17.15
N GLY A 58 -11.83 12.95 17.15
CA GLY A 58 -11.19 11.70 16.74
C GLY A 58 -10.77 11.70 15.27
N GLN A 59 -11.60 12.24 14.37
CA GLN A 59 -11.22 12.38 12.97
C GLN A 59 -10.11 13.42 12.77
N LEU A 60 -10.17 14.58 13.43
CA LEU A 60 -9.11 15.58 13.37
C LEU A 60 -7.77 15.02 13.89
N GLN A 61 -7.79 14.29 15.00
CA GLN A 61 -6.62 13.60 15.52
C GLN A 61 -6.08 12.57 14.52
N SER A 62 -6.95 11.79 13.88
CA SER A 62 -6.55 10.80 12.87
C SER A 62 -5.92 11.48 11.65
N VAL A 63 -6.46 12.61 11.19
CA VAL A 63 -5.90 13.38 10.07
C VAL A 63 -4.51 13.89 10.42
N VAL A 64 -4.34 14.49 11.61
CA VAL A 64 -3.03 14.98 12.07
C VAL A 64 -2.01 13.84 12.14
N GLN A 65 -2.39 12.68 12.72
CA GLN A 65 -1.52 11.50 12.78
C GLN A 65 -1.13 11.00 11.39
N ASN A 66 -2.07 10.92 10.45
CA ASN A 66 -1.80 10.50 9.08
C ASN A 66 -0.85 11.46 8.37
N VAL A 67 -1.01 12.77 8.56
CA VAL A 67 -0.09 13.78 8.01
C VAL A 67 1.32 13.59 8.56
N PHE A 68 1.48 13.42 9.89
CA PHE A 68 2.79 13.15 10.48
C PHE A 68 3.40 11.84 9.98
N MET A 69 2.59 10.80 9.80
CA MET A 69 3.03 9.54 9.24
C MET A 69 3.55 9.74 7.81
N LEU A 70 2.79 10.41 6.95
CA LEU A 70 3.21 10.70 5.57
C LEU A 70 4.49 11.53 5.52
N LEU A 71 4.62 12.55 6.37
CA LEU A 71 5.85 13.36 6.47
C LEU A 71 7.05 12.52 6.92
N ASN A 72 6.86 11.63 7.89
CA ASN A 72 7.92 10.73 8.34
C ASN A 72 8.35 9.75 7.23
N TRP A 73 7.38 9.15 6.52
CA TRP A 73 7.65 8.28 5.37
C TRP A 73 8.40 9.02 4.27
N LEU A 74 8.00 10.25 3.94
CA LEU A 74 8.67 11.07 2.95
C LEU A 74 10.09 11.42 3.38
N PHE A 75 10.29 11.82 4.65
CA PHE A 75 11.60 12.11 5.20
C PHE A 75 12.52 10.88 5.15
N GLN A 76 12.02 9.71 5.55
CA GLN A 76 12.76 8.45 5.46
C GLN A 76 13.11 8.11 4.00
N ALA A 77 12.16 8.26 3.08
CA ALA A 77 12.40 8.01 1.66
C ALA A 77 13.50 8.93 1.10
N VAL A 78 13.46 10.22 1.43
CA VAL A 78 14.50 11.20 1.05
C VAL A 78 15.85 10.84 1.67
N LEU A 79 15.87 10.46 2.95
CA LEU A 79 17.09 10.05 3.65
C LEU A 79 17.72 8.80 2.99
N VAL A 80 16.91 7.76 2.75
CA VAL A 80 17.34 6.53 2.09
C VAL A 80 17.86 6.84 0.69
N LEU A 81 17.17 7.68 -0.07
CA LEU A 81 17.58 8.08 -1.41
C LEU A 81 18.92 8.86 -1.38
N LEU A 82 19.09 9.75 -0.41
CA LEU A 82 20.32 10.52 -0.23
C LEU A 82 21.49 9.60 0.16
N ILE A 83 21.27 8.66 1.08
CA ILE A 83 22.26 7.65 1.46
C ILE A 83 22.63 6.78 0.25
N ALA A 84 21.64 6.29 -0.50
CA ALA A 84 21.87 5.50 -1.71
C ALA A 84 22.64 6.30 -2.77
N PHE A 85 22.31 7.57 -2.97
CA PHE A 85 23.03 8.47 -3.88
C PHE A 85 24.50 8.63 -3.46
N PHE A 86 24.78 8.87 -2.17
CA PHE A 86 26.15 8.98 -1.68
C PHE A 86 26.91 7.65 -1.78
N LEU A 87 26.27 6.52 -1.46
CA LEU A 87 26.84 5.18 -1.63
C LEU A 87 27.25 4.91 -3.07
N VAL A 88 26.41 5.26 -4.05
CA VAL A 88 26.71 5.10 -5.47
C VAL A 88 27.80 6.07 -5.92
N LYS A 89 27.72 7.35 -5.51
CA LYS A 89 28.70 8.38 -5.85
C LYS A 89 30.10 8.04 -5.33
N ASP A 90 30.19 7.58 -4.08
CA ASP A 90 31.45 7.26 -3.41
C ASP A 90 31.81 5.76 -3.51
N ALA A 91 31.11 4.99 -4.34
CA ALA A 91 31.32 3.55 -4.50
C ALA A 91 32.80 3.20 -4.79
N HIS A 92 33.48 4.00 -5.62
CA HIS A 92 34.90 3.81 -5.89
C HIS A 92 35.77 4.00 -4.65
N LYS A 93 35.51 5.04 -3.83
CA LYS A 93 36.28 5.28 -2.60
C LYS A 93 36.03 4.17 -1.58
N ILE A 94 34.77 3.75 -1.44
CA ILE A 94 34.37 2.64 -0.58
C ILE A 94 35.10 1.36 -1.01
N ARG A 95 35.14 1.08 -2.32
CA ARG A 95 35.87 -0.07 -2.86
C ARG A 95 37.37 -0.01 -2.54
N HIS A 96 38.03 1.12 -2.77
CA HIS A 96 39.47 1.26 -2.48
C HIS A 96 39.74 1.10 -0.98
N PHE A 97 38.88 1.66 -0.12
CA PHE A 97 38.97 1.46 1.32
C PHE A 97 38.94 -0.02 1.69
N PHE A 98 38.01 -0.80 1.15
CA PHE A 98 37.99 -2.25 1.37
C PHE A 98 39.22 -2.97 0.78
N GLU A 99 39.72 -2.58 -0.40
CA GLU A 99 40.95 -3.16 -0.97
C GLU A 99 42.20 -2.90 -0.09
N ASP A 100 42.27 -1.74 0.57
CA ASP A 100 43.39 -1.38 1.45
C ASP A 100 43.37 -2.12 2.79
N LEU A 101 42.20 -2.56 3.26
CA LEU A 101 42.08 -3.42 4.44
C LEU A 101 42.60 -4.86 4.18
N VAL A 102 42.73 -5.26 2.91
CA VAL A 102 43.16 -6.61 2.54
C VAL A 102 44.70 -6.71 2.54
N PRO A 103 45.30 -7.69 3.25
CA PRO A 103 46.74 -7.94 3.23
C PRO A 103 47.25 -8.20 1.81
N TYR A 104 48.48 -7.75 1.51
CA TYR A 104 49.05 -7.76 0.14
C TYR A 104 48.94 -9.11 -0.58
N GLY A 105 49.11 -10.23 0.13
CA GLY A 105 49.05 -11.58 -0.44
C GLY A 105 47.66 -12.03 -0.95
N TYR A 106 46.57 -11.37 -0.55
CA TYR A 106 45.19 -11.74 -0.93
C TYR A 106 44.49 -10.68 -1.78
N ARG A 107 45.21 -9.65 -2.23
CA ARG A 107 44.61 -8.53 -2.99
C ARG A 107 44.07 -8.96 -4.34
N GLU A 108 44.71 -9.95 -4.99
CA GLU A 108 44.25 -10.52 -6.26
C GLU A 108 42.95 -11.31 -6.05
N ASP A 109 42.94 -12.22 -5.06
CA ASP A 109 41.74 -12.98 -4.66
C ASP A 109 40.56 -12.05 -4.33
N ALA A 110 40.79 -10.96 -3.58
CA ALA A 110 39.76 -10.00 -3.23
C ALA A 110 39.18 -9.26 -4.45
N ARG A 111 40.01 -8.98 -5.46
CA ARG A 111 39.56 -8.35 -6.72
C ARG A 111 38.74 -9.31 -7.55
N ASP A 112 39.15 -10.57 -7.64
CA ASP A 112 38.39 -11.60 -8.35
C ASP A 112 37.04 -11.84 -7.69
N LEU A 113 37.01 -11.96 -6.36
CA LEU A 113 35.76 -12.07 -5.61
C LEU A 113 34.84 -10.85 -5.83
N SER A 114 35.38 -9.63 -5.81
CA SER A 114 34.60 -8.42 -6.07
C SER A 114 33.98 -8.42 -7.47
N ARG A 115 34.71 -8.92 -8.46
CA ARG A 115 34.23 -9.05 -9.84
C ARG A 115 33.13 -10.10 -9.94
N GLU A 116 33.29 -11.24 -9.28
CA GLU A 116 32.31 -12.31 -9.23
C GLU A 116 31.01 -11.84 -8.54
N ILE A 117 31.11 -11.17 -7.39
CA ILE A 117 29.96 -10.56 -6.71
C ILE A 117 29.24 -9.58 -7.64
N SER A 118 29.98 -8.74 -8.37
CA SER A 118 29.39 -7.78 -9.31
C SER A 118 28.63 -8.48 -10.45
N GLN A 119 29.17 -9.58 -10.97
CA GLN A 119 28.52 -10.40 -11.99
C GLN A 119 27.26 -11.08 -11.45
N MET A 120 27.34 -11.70 -10.27
CA MET A 120 26.21 -12.33 -9.59
C MET A 120 25.10 -11.33 -9.29
N LEU A 121 25.42 -10.15 -8.74
CA LEU A 121 24.44 -9.10 -8.48
C LEU A 121 23.78 -8.60 -9.77
N GLY A 122 24.56 -8.43 -10.85
CA GLY A 122 24.04 -8.05 -12.15
C GLY A 122 23.08 -9.11 -12.73
N ALA A 123 23.42 -10.39 -12.59
CA ALA A 123 22.59 -11.49 -13.05
C ALA A 123 21.31 -11.63 -12.21
N TYR A 124 21.43 -11.50 -10.89
CA TYR A 124 20.30 -11.45 -9.97
C TYR A 124 19.33 -10.31 -10.29
N MET A 125 19.83 -9.09 -10.54
CA MET A 125 18.99 -7.95 -10.92
C MET A 125 18.20 -8.20 -12.21
N ARG A 126 18.82 -8.79 -13.24
CA ARG A 126 18.14 -9.16 -14.49
C ARG A 126 17.07 -10.24 -14.25
N GLY A 127 17.40 -11.25 -13.44
CA GLY A 127 16.46 -12.30 -13.06
C GLY A 127 15.26 -11.74 -12.29
N GLN A 128 15.52 -10.86 -11.33
CA GLN A 128 14.48 -10.22 -10.52
C GLN A 128 13.54 -9.35 -11.37
N LEU A 129 14.06 -8.57 -12.32
CA LEU A 129 13.23 -7.82 -13.27
C LEU A 129 12.35 -8.74 -14.13
N THR A 130 12.88 -9.88 -14.55
CA THR A 130 12.13 -10.89 -15.30
C THR A 130 11.00 -11.49 -14.46
N ILE A 131 11.27 -11.80 -13.20
CA ILE A 131 10.27 -12.29 -12.24
C ILE A 131 9.18 -11.25 -11.99
N CYS A 132 9.55 -9.97 -11.78
CA CYS A 132 8.60 -8.86 -11.63
C CYS A 132 7.65 -8.75 -12.83
N ALA A 133 8.21 -8.79 -14.05
CA ALA A 133 7.42 -8.73 -15.27
C ALA A 133 6.46 -9.92 -15.38
N MET A 134 6.95 -11.13 -15.08
CA MET A 134 6.15 -12.36 -15.11
C MET A 134 5.01 -12.32 -14.08
N ILE A 135 5.29 -11.93 -12.84
CA ILE A 135 4.27 -11.76 -11.79
C ILE A 135 3.22 -10.74 -12.23
N GLY A 136 3.64 -9.59 -12.76
CA GLY A 136 2.71 -8.54 -13.15
C GLY A 136 1.79 -8.96 -14.30
N VAL A 137 2.33 -9.64 -15.32
CA VAL A 137 1.56 -10.15 -16.46
C VAL A 137 0.61 -11.26 -16.02
N VAL A 138 1.11 -12.28 -15.31
CA VAL A 138 0.30 -13.43 -14.88
C VAL A 138 -0.79 -13.00 -13.91
N THR A 139 -0.49 -12.10 -12.97
CA THR A 139 -1.48 -11.56 -12.05
C THR A 139 -2.51 -10.70 -12.77
N GLY A 140 -2.09 -9.85 -13.72
CA GLY A 140 -3.01 -9.05 -14.53
C GLY A 140 -3.98 -9.91 -15.34
N ILE A 141 -3.48 -10.96 -16.00
CA ILE A 141 -4.30 -11.93 -16.73
C ILE A 141 -5.27 -12.64 -15.78
N ALA A 142 -4.78 -13.11 -14.62
CA ALA A 142 -5.62 -13.82 -13.66
C ALA A 142 -6.75 -12.92 -13.12
N MET A 143 -6.47 -11.67 -12.75
CA MET A 143 -7.50 -10.72 -12.30
C MET A 143 -8.51 -10.42 -13.41
N TRP A 144 -8.06 -10.36 -14.67
CA TRP A 144 -8.94 -10.16 -15.82
C TRP A 144 -9.87 -11.36 -16.03
N LEU A 145 -9.36 -12.59 -15.94
CA LEU A 145 -10.16 -13.82 -16.06
C LEU A 145 -11.21 -13.96 -14.96
N VAL A 146 -10.90 -13.50 -13.75
CA VAL A 146 -11.85 -13.47 -12.61
C VAL A 146 -12.90 -12.37 -12.76
N GLY A 147 -12.67 -11.40 -13.66
CA GLY A 147 -13.52 -10.23 -13.83
C GLY A 147 -13.43 -9.26 -12.66
N VAL A 148 -12.23 -9.09 -12.10
CA VAL A 148 -11.94 -8.03 -11.12
C VAL A 148 -11.63 -6.73 -11.88
N PRO A 149 -12.27 -5.60 -11.55
CA PRO A 149 -11.96 -4.30 -12.13
C PRO A 149 -10.48 -3.94 -11.98
N TYR A 150 -9.96 -3.13 -12.91
CA TYR A 150 -8.58 -2.64 -12.85
C TYR A 150 -7.50 -3.75 -12.88
N ALA A 151 -7.79 -4.88 -13.51
CA ALA A 151 -6.87 -6.02 -13.61
C ALA A 151 -5.46 -5.64 -14.07
N LEU A 152 -5.33 -4.77 -15.08
CA LEU A 152 -4.04 -4.27 -15.56
C LEU A 152 -3.29 -3.48 -14.48
N ALA A 153 -3.98 -2.58 -13.78
CA ALA A 153 -3.37 -1.78 -12.71
C ALA A 153 -2.95 -2.66 -11.54
N LEU A 154 -3.79 -3.63 -11.15
CA LEU A 154 -3.47 -4.60 -10.10
C LEU A 154 -2.27 -5.48 -10.48
N GLY A 155 -2.18 -5.92 -11.75
CA GLY A 155 -1.02 -6.63 -12.27
C GLY A 155 0.25 -5.79 -12.21
N MET A 156 0.20 -4.53 -12.65
CA MET A 156 1.36 -3.63 -12.55
C MET A 156 1.82 -3.42 -11.11
N ILE A 157 0.87 -3.19 -10.18
CA ILE A 157 1.18 -3.06 -8.75
C ILE A 157 1.86 -4.34 -8.24
N ALA A 158 1.29 -5.51 -8.52
CA ALA A 158 1.85 -6.80 -8.10
C ALA A 158 3.26 -7.04 -8.66
N GLY A 159 3.51 -6.69 -9.93
CA GLY A 159 4.83 -6.80 -10.54
C GLY A 159 5.86 -5.87 -9.91
N VAL A 160 5.49 -4.61 -9.63
CA VAL A 160 6.36 -3.63 -8.96
C VAL A 160 6.64 -4.04 -7.52
N THR A 161 5.63 -4.43 -6.75
CA THR A 161 5.82 -4.84 -5.35
C THR A 161 6.67 -6.10 -5.26
N ALA A 162 6.56 -7.01 -6.23
CA ALA A 162 7.38 -8.21 -6.31
C ALA A 162 8.89 -7.95 -6.47
N PHE A 163 9.31 -6.71 -6.75
CA PHE A 163 10.72 -6.34 -6.75
C PHE A 163 11.39 -6.59 -5.39
N ILE A 164 10.62 -6.53 -4.30
CA ILE A 164 11.06 -6.91 -2.96
C ILE A 164 10.60 -8.37 -2.71
N PRO A 165 11.50 -9.36 -2.78
CA PRO A 165 11.14 -10.76 -2.54
C PRO A 165 10.51 -10.95 -1.16
N PHE A 166 9.64 -11.96 -1.04
CA PHE A 166 8.87 -12.30 0.17
C PHE A 166 7.84 -11.26 0.60
N ILE A 167 8.16 -9.96 0.58
CA ILE A 167 7.27 -8.87 1.00
C ILE A 167 6.29 -8.49 -0.11
N GLY A 168 6.78 -8.46 -1.35
CA GLY A 168 6.04 -8.03 -2.54
C GLY A 168 4.66 -8.69 -2.72
N PRO A 169 4.53 -10.01 -2.52
CA PRO A 169 3.24 -10.68 -2.57
C PRO A 169 2.23 -10.16 -1.54
N PHE A 170 2.65 -9.93 -0.30
CA PHE A 170 1.77 -9.42 0.76
C PHE A 170 1.33 -8.00 0.47
N ILE A 171 2.21 -7.14 -0.06
CA ILE A 171 1.83 -5.77 -0.42
C ILE A 171 0.92 -5.77 -1.65
N GLY A 172 1.22 -6.57 -2.67
CA GLY A 172 0.47 -6.58 -3.92
C GLY A 172 -0.92 -7.21 -3.82
N VAL A 173 -1.14 -8.15 -2.89
CA VAL A 173 -2.46 -8.76 -2.69
C VAL A 173 -3.45 -7.80 -2.01
N VAL A 174 -2.98 -6.87 -1.18
CA VAL A 174 -3.83 -5.90 -0.45
C VAL A 174 -4.74 -5.10 -1.39
N PRO A 175 -4.24 -4.40 -2.41
CA PRO A 175 -5.10 -3.66 -3.33
C PRO A 175 -6.00 -4.59 -4.16
N ALA A 176 -5.53 -5.78 -4.54
CA ALA A 176 -6.36 -6.73 -5.29
C ALA A 176 -7.56 -7.22 -4.48
N VAL A 177 -7.35 -7.54 -3.20
CA VAL A 177 -8.40 -7.92 -2.25
C VAL A 177 -9.32 -6.75 -1.96
N ALA A 178 -8.79 -5.54 -1.77
CA ALA A 178 -9.61 -4.35 -1.55
C ALA A 178 -10.54 -4.07 -2.74
N VAL A 179 -10.04 -4.17 -3.98
CA VAL A 179 -10.86 -3.99 -5.18
C VAL A 179 -11.91 -5.10 -5.31
N ALA A 180 -11.54 -6.35 -5.04
CA ALA A 180 -12.51 -7.46 -5.05
C ALA A 180 -13.61 -7.29 -3.98
N ALA A 181 -13.26 -6.84 -2.78
CA ALA A 181 -14.19 -6.66 -1.67
C ALA A 181 -15.11 -5.45 -1.85
N PHE A 182 -14.54 -4.28 -2.15
CA PHE A 182 -15.29 -3.02 -2.13
C PHE A 182 -15.87 -2.62 -3.48
N VAL A 183 -15.19 -2.95 -4.59
CA VAL A 183 -15.64 -2.57 -5.94
C VAL A 183 -16.49 -3.67 -6.55
N SER A 184 -16.06 -4.93 -6.46
CA SER A 184 -16.86 -6.04 -7.00
C SER A 184 -17.95 -6.52 -6.03
N GLN A 185 -17.90 -6.12 -4.76
CA GLN A 185 -18.87 -6.47 -3.70
C GLN A 185 -19.17 -7.97 -3.63
N SER A 186 -18.15 -8.80 -3.90
CA SER A 186 -18.32 -10.24 -4.06
C SER A 186 -17.32 -11.01 -3.21
N MET A 187 -17.81 -11.66 -2.15
CA MET A 187 -16.97 -12.45 -1.25
C MET A 187 -16.33 -13.65 -1.96
N SER A 188 -17.02 -14.24 -2.95
CA SER A 188 -16.46 -15.33 -3.74
C SER A 188 -15.24 -14.87 -4.55
N LYS A 189 -15.27 -13.67 -5.14
CA LYS A 189 -14.10 -13.09 -5.83
C LYS A 189 -12.94 -12.82 -4.88
N VAL A 190 -13.20 -12.37 -3.65
CA VAL A 190 -12.15 -12.15 -2.64
C VAL A 190 -11.40 -13.44 -2.34
N VAL A 191 -12.14 -14.51 -2.04
CA VAL A 191 -11.53 -15.83 -1.75
C VAL A 191 -10.75 -16.35 -2.96
N LEU A 192 -11.32 -16.20 -4.16
CA LEU A 192 -10.70 -16.66 -5.39
C LEU A 192 -9.42 -15.87 -5.70
N VAL A 193 -9.41 -14.55 -5.52
CA VAL A 193 -8.22 -13.70 -5.63
C VAL A 193 -7.12 -14.15 -4.68
N LEU A 194 -7.44 -14.40 -3.40
CA LEU A 194 -6.47 -14.89 -2.42
C LEU A 194 -5.85 -16.22 -2.85
N ILE A 195 -6.67 -17.18 -3.29
CA ILE A 195 -6.21 -18.50 -3.74
C ILE A 195 -5.31 -18.36 -4.96
N ILE A 196 -5.71 -17.58 -5.96
CA ILE A 196 -4.93 -17.35 -7.17
C ILE A 196 -3.61 -16.67 -6.82
N TYR A 197 -3.64 -15.63 -5.99
CA TYR A 197 -2.44 -14.88 -5.64
C TYR A 197 -1.44 -15.76 -4.88
N PHE A 198 -1.94 -16.59 -3.96
CA PHE A 198 -1.13 -17.59 -3.26
C PHE A 198 -0.55 -18.64 -4.23
N ALA A 199 -1.35 -19.14 -5.17
CA ALA A 199 -0.92 -20.11 -6.17
C ALA A 199 0.16 -19.54 -7.10
N ILE A 200 -0.06 -18.34 -7.65
CA ILE A 200 0.92 -17.63 -8.49
C ILE A 200 2.23 -17.43 -7.73
N SER A 201 2.15 -16.95 -6.48
CA SER A 201 3.33 -16.73 -5.64
C SER A 201 4.10 -18.04 -5.40
N ASN A 202 3.41 -19.12 -5.01
CA ASN A 202 4.06 -20.41 -4.79
C ASN A 202 4.71 -20.96 -6.06
N ILE A 203 4.03 -20.88 -7.21
CA ILE A 203 4.57 -21.35 -8.47
C ILE A 203 5.82 -20.55 -8.84
N ILE A 204 5.74 -19.22 -8.76
CA ILE A 204 6.85 -18.37 -9.18
C ILE A 204 8.03 -18.54 -8.23
N TYR A 205 7.85 -18.45 -6.92
CA TYR A 205 8.98 -18.55 -5.99
C TYR A 205 9.57 -19.95 -5.87
N ASN A 206 8.77 -21.02 -5.97
CA ASN A 206 9.29 -22.38 -5.81
C ASN A 206 9.79 -23.01 -7.12
N PHE A 207 9.27 -22.60 -8.29
CA PHE A 207 9.60 -23.24 -9.57
C PHE A 207 10.28 -22.32 -10.57
N VAL A 208 9.85 -21.05 -10.65
CA VAL A 208 10.39 -20.10 -11.64
C VAL A 208 11.67 -19.46 -11.12
N SER A 209 11.69 -19.00 -9.88
CA SER A 209 12.86 -18.35 -9.28
C SER A 209 14.12 -19.22 -9.32
N PRO A 210 14.09 -20.54 -8.98
CA PRO A 210 15.28 -21.38 -9.09
C PRO A 210 15.82 -21.49 -10.51
N LYS A 211 14.96 -21.48 -11.54
CA LYS A 211 15.40 -21.52 -12.94
C LYS A 211 16.00 -20.18 -13.36
N VAL A 212 15.33 -19.08 -13.03
CA VAL A 212 15.76 -17.73 -13.38
C VAL A 212 17.08 -17.36 -12.67
N PHE A 213 17.25 -17.78 -11.42
CA PHE A 213 18.49 -17.55 -10.67
C PHE A 213 19.56 -18.62 -10.91
N GLY A 214 19.16 -19.86 -11.21
CA GLY A 214 20.07 -20.96 -11.55
C GLY A 214 20.78 -20.76 -12.88
N ASP A 215 20.08 -20.29 -13.91
CA ASP A 215 20.71 -19.95 -15.20
C ASP A 215 21.60 -18.70 -15.10
N ALA A 216 21.39 -17.86 -14.08
CA ALA A 216 22.12 -16.62 -13.82
C ALA A 216 23.43 -16.84 -13.04
N VAL A 217 23.54 -17.97 -12.33
CA VAL A 217 24.70 -18.35 -11.51
C VAL A 217 25.09 -19.77 -11.92
N HIS A 218 25.84 -19.88 -13.02
CA HIS A 218 26.54 -21.11 -13.36
C HIS A 218 27.52 -21.46 -12.23
N LEU A 219 27.04 -22.24 -11.26
CA LEU A 219 27.86 -23.13 -10.44
C LEU A 219 28.08 -24.44 -11.20
#